data_AF-A0A8J4RXK1-F1
#
_entry.id   AF-A0A8J4RXK1-F1
#
_cell.length_a   1.000
_cell.length_b   1.000
_cell.length_c   1.000
_cell.angle_alpha   90.00
_cell.angle_beta   90.00
_cell.angle_gamma   90.00
#
_symmetry.space_group_name_H-M   'P 1'
#
loop_
_entity.id
_entity.type
_entity.pdbx_description
1 polymer ?
#
loop_
_entity_poly.entity_id
_entity_poly.type
_entity_poly.pdbx_seq_one_letter_code
_entity_poly.pdbx_strand_id
1 'polypeptide(L)'
;MDDLMLGVMNPTLDTMRMKASYVHDVNDAAVLAPIIVPTVEDPFLSVVVKWMQRDLPLESTNLIKNRDFVYVEATGMLHFANGERVGYHLMHSTDFPQTPPLPNVVRGNLSICCMFRQLTDLAIDNHSFSTLEPGGELMRFLMLPIAAECLLSSANYEPCGQMTKLAWMLQNRFSKNSRNSPVCVTCTKNTVRKRISMIAPDGKMLQPNVVFCALCVAKATRLDALEVARDMAKGYETTQRLHASSLATSSSFSDTYY
;
A
#
# COMPACT_ATOMS: atom_id res chain seq x y z
N MET A 1 11.83 -0.93 12.25
CA MET A 1 11.96 -1.17 10.79
C MET A 1 10.75 -1.92 10.24
N ASP A 2 10.41 -3.08 10.81
CA ASP A 2 9.37 -3.95 10.24
C ASP A 2 7.97 -3.30 10.20
N ASP A 3 7.63 -2.48 11.21
CA ASP A 3 6.41 -1.67 11.18
C ASP A 3 6.35 -0.70 9.99
N LEU A 4 7.47 -0.04 9.70
CA LEU A 4 7.58 0.85 8.54
C LEU A 4 7.40 0.04 7.25
N MET A 5 8.10 -1.09 7.10
CA MET A 5 8.01 -1.91 5.89
C MET A 5 6.63 -2.55 5.70
N LEU A 6 5.94 -2.89 6.79
CA LEU A 6 4.55 -3.33 6.75
C LEU A 6 3.60 -2.24 6.23
N GLY A 7 3.87 -0.96 6.55
CA GLY A 7 3.11 0.17 6.03
C GLY A 7 3.47 0.58 4.60
N VAL A 8 4.70 0.26 4.15
CA VAL A 8 5.11 0.44 2.75
C VAL A 8 4.40 -0.56 1.84
N MET A 9 4.29 -1.82 2.29
CA MET A 9 3.83 -2.96 1.51
C MET A 9 2.38 -2.81 1.00
N ASN A 10 2.22 -2.93 -0.32
CA ASN A 10 0.94 -2.80 -1.00
C ASN A 10 0.87 -3.59 -2.33
N PRO A 11 1.19 -4.90 -2.36
CA PRO A 11 1.30 -5.67 -3.61
C PRO A 11 -0.04 -5.92 -4.33
N THR A 12 -1.16 -5.73 -3.64
CA THR A 12 -2.52 -5.96 -4.16
C THR A 12 -3.33 -4.67 -4.18
N LEU A 13 -4.40 -4.63 -4.97
CA LEU A 13 -5.35 -3.50 -4.96
C LEU A 13 -5.92 -3.24 -3.57
N ASP A 14 -6.24 -4.30 -2.82
CA ASP A 14 -6.79 -4.22 -1.46
C ASP A 14 -5.80 -3.60 -0.47
N THR A 15 -4.56 -4.10 -0.46
CA THR A 15 -3.48 -3.54 0.37
C THR A 15 -3.10 -2.13 -0.06
N MET A 16 -3.21 -1.81 -1.36
CA MET A 16 -2.95 -0.47 -1.88
C MET A 16 -4.02 0.54 -1.43
N ARG A 17 -5.30 0.15 -1.48
CA ARG A 17 -6.41 0.96 -0.93
C ARG A 17 -6.26 1.17 0.57
N MET A 18 -5.89 0.12 1.32
CA MET A 18 -5.63 0.24 2.76
C MET A 18 -4.47 1.20 3.04
N LYS A 19 -3.33 1.08 2.33
CA LYS A 19 -2.20 2.00 2.45
C LYS A 19 -2.60 3.45 2.17
N ALA A 20 -3.22 3.70 1.01
CA ALA A 20 -3.63 5.04 0.59
C ALA A 20 -4.54 5.73 1.63
N SER A 21 -5.35 4.94 2.34
CA SER A 21 -6.25 5.45 3.37
C SER A 21 -5.58 5.97 4.66
N TYR A 22 -4.33 5.58 4.90
CA TYR A 22 -3.53 6.00 6.06
C TYR A 22 -2.37 6.91 5.68
N VAL A 23 -1.78 6.71 4.51
CA VAL A 23 -0.60 7.45 4.03
C VAL A 23 -0.99 8.71 3.26
N HIS A 24 -2.10 8.65 2.51
CA HIS A 24 -2.59 9.72 1.62
C HIS A 24 -1.63 10.07 0.47
N ASP A 25 -0.91 9.05 -0.06
CA ASP A 25 0.08 9.19 -1.13
C ASP A 25 -0.52 9.23 -2.55
N VAL A 26 -1.69 8.64 -2.77
CA VAL A 26 -2.34 8.54 -4.10
C VAL A 26 -3.82 8.93 -4.07
N ASN A 27 -4.33 9.46 -5.19
CA ASN A 27 -5.75 9.79 -5.36
C ASN A 27 -6.51 8.61 -5.97
N ASP A 28 -6.02 8.11 -7.11
CA ASP A 28 -6.53 6.92 -7.77
C ASP A 28 -5.36 6.00 -8.16
N ALA A 29 -5.63 4.71 -8.21
CA ALA A 29 -4.59 3.69 -8.34
C ALA A 29 -5.11 2.34 -8.81
N ALA A 30 -4.25 1.64 -9.55
CA ALA A 30 -4.46 0.26 -9.96
C ALA A 30 -3.16 -0.56 -9.86
N VAL A 31 -3.31 -1.83 -9.48
CA VAL A 31 -2.27 -2.84 -9.66
C VAL A 31 -2.47 -3.45 -11.04
N LEU A 32 -1.46 -3.30 -11.91
CA LEU A 32 -1.54 -3.77 -13.30
C LEU A 32 -1.00 -5.20 -13.44
N ALA A 33 0.18 -5.47 -12.88
CA ALA A 33 0.78 -6.81 -12.94
C ALA A 33 1.75 -7.05 -11.78
N PRO A 34 1.60 -8.14 -11.00
CA PRO A 34 2.66 -8.58 -10.09
C PRO A 34 3.82 -9.21 -10.88
N ILE A 35 5.06 -8.85 -10.52
CA ILE A 35 6.29 -9.45 -11.07
C ILE A 35 6.95 -10.33 -10.02
N ILE A 36 7.18 -9.77 -8.82
CA ILE A 36 7.65 -10.51 -7.64
C ILE A 36 6.61 -10.35 -6.54
N VAL A 37 6.26 -11.49 -5.95
CA VAL A 37 5.20 -11.64 -4.96
C VAL A 37 5.83 -11.85 -3.59
N PRO A 38 5.30 -11.23 -2.52
CA PRO A 38 5.71 -11.54 -1.16
C PRO A 38 5.51 -13.01 -0.78
N THR A 39 6.51 -13.59 -0.12
CA THR A 39 6.46 -14.96 0.41
C THR A 39 6.49 -14.96 1.93
N VAL A 40 6.34 -16.13 2.56
CA VAL A 40 6.49 -16.27 4.01
C VAL A 40 7.94 -16.01 4.45
N GLU A 41 8.90 -16.32 3.60
CA GLU A 41 10.33 -16.13 3.86
C GLU A 41 10.71 -14.66 3.70
N ASP A 42 10.26 -14.02 2.62
CA ASP A 42 10.56 -12.64 2.24
C ASP A 42 9.28 -11.80 2.08
N PRO A 43 8.54 -11.52 3.16
CA PRO A 43 7.21 -10.91 3.08
C PRO A 43 7.23 -9.42 2.71
N PHE A 44 8.38 -8.75 2.79
CA PHE A 44 8.51 -7.36 2.35
C PHE A 44 9.02 -7.21 0.91
N LEU A 45 9.44 -8.32 0.28
CA LEU A 45 9.93 -8.32 -1.09
C LEU A 45 8.75 -8.32 -2.06
N SER A 46 8.61 -7.25 -2.83
CA SER A 46 7.62 -7.21 -3.91
C SER A 46 8.13 -6.38 -5.07
N VAL A 47 7.72 -6.75 -6.29
CA VAL A 47 7.91 -5.94 -7.50
C VAL A 47 6.61 -5.98 -8.29
N VAL A 48 6.02 -4.82 -8.54
CA VAL A 48 4.67 -4.72 -9.11
C VAL A 48 4.60 -3.57 -10.10
N VAL A 49 4.00 -3.81 -11.27
CA VAL A 49 3.61 -2.76 -12.21
C VAL A 49 2.31 -2.13 -11.75
N LYS A 50 2.29 -0.81 -11.63
CA LYS A 50 1.17 -0.04 -11.11
C LYS A 50 0.86 1.16 -11.99
N TRP A 51 -0.38 1.61 -11.86
CA TRP A 51 -0.83 2.90 -12.36
C TRP A 51 -1.30 3.74 -11.18
N MET A 52 -1.04 5.04 -11.22
CA MET A 52 -1.66 5.99 -10.29
C MET A 52 -1.96 7.31 -10.97
N GLN A 53 -2.96 8.01 -10.44
CA GLN A 53 -3.24 9.40 -10.76
C GLN A 53 -2.98 10.29 -9.54
N ARG A 54 -2.42 11.46 -9.82
CA ARG A 54 -2.29 12.56 -8.86
C ARG A 54 -3.18 13.71 -9.29
N ASP A 55 -4.05 14.13 -8.37
CA ASP A 55 -4.89 15.30 -8.61
C ASP A 55 -4.06 16.58 -8.43
N LEU A 56 -4.19 17.48 -9.39
CA LEU A 56 -3.54 18.79 -9.35
C LEU A 56 -4.49 19.84 -8.77
N PRO A 57 -3.94 20.85 -8.07
CA PRO A 57 -4.70 22.06 -7.80
C PRO A 57 -5.30 22.60 -9.10
N LEU A 58 -6.54 23.09 -9.02
CA LEU A 58 -7.28 23.71 -10.12
C LEU A 58 -7.69 22.77 -11.27
N GLU A 59 -7.63 21.45 -11.09
CA GLU A 59 -8.15 20.51 -12.11
C GLU A 59 -9.62 20.76 -12.48
N SER A 60 -10.46 21.11 -11.50
CA SER A 60 -11.87 21.47 -11.72
C SER A 60 -12.12 22.68 -12.63
N THR A 61 -11.07 23.45 -12.97
CA THR A 61 -11.18 24.62 -13.87
C THR A 61 -11.16 24.25 -15.35
N ASN A 62 -10.89 22.98 -15.71
CA ASN A 62 -10.65 22.52 -17.09
C ASN A 62 -9.46 23.19 -17.82
N LEU A 63 -8.71 24.07 -17.15
CA LEU A 63 -7.50 24.70 -17.69
C LEU A 63 -6.25 23.82 -17.51
N ILE A 64 -6.31 22.88 -16.57
CA ILE A 64 -5.20 22.01 -16.19
C ILE A 64 -5.71 20.57 -16.21
N LYS A 65 -5.00 19.70 -16.94
CA LYS A 65 -5.24 18.26 -16.95
C LYS A 65 -4.48 17.58 -15.81
N ASN A 66 -5.07 16.56 -15.19
CA ASN A 66 -4.37 15.73 -14.21
C ASN A 66 -3.21 14.95 -14.83
N ARG A 67 -2.35 14.41 -13.96
CA ARG A 67 -1.23 13.56 -14.37
C ARG A 67 -1.42 12.13 -13.88
N ASP A 68 -1.22 11.18 -14.80
CA ASP A 68 -1.08 9.77 -14.47
C ASP A 68 0.36 9.29 -14.66
N PHE A 69 0.66 8.18 -13.99
CA PHE A 69 1.96 7.54 -14.01
C PHE A 69 1.76 6.04 -14.11
N VAL A 70 2.45 5.40 -15.05
CA VAL A 70 2.65 3.96 -15.09
C VAL A 70 4.08 3.68 -14.64
N TYR A 71 4.25 2.80 -13.65
CA TYR A 71 5.53 2.61 -13.00
C TYR A 71 5.70 1.19 -12.46
N VAL A 72 6.96 0.77 -12.33
CA VAL A 72 7.34 -0.37 -11.51
C VAL A 72 7.60 0.12 -10.10
N GLU A 73 6.95 -0.50 -9.12
CA GLU A 73 7.24 -0.33 -7.71
C GLU A 73 8.00 -1.55 -7.19
N ALA A 74 9.08 -1.32 -6.43
CA ALA A 74 9.83 -2.37 -5.75
C ALA A 74 10.00 -2.07 -4.27
N THR A 75 9.82 -3.09 -3.43
CA THR A 75 10.00 -3.01 -1.97
C THR A 75 10.85 -4.16 -1.48
N GLY A 76 11.51 -3.99 -0.33
CA GLY A 76 12.24 -5.06 0.32
C GLY A 76 13.13 -4.57 1.46
N MET A 77 13.88 -5.51 2.02
CA MET A 77 14.88 -5.23 3.06
C MET A 77 16.22 -5.84 2.68
N LEU A 78 17.28 -5.07 2.89
CA LEU A 78 18.66 -5.48 2.74
C LEU A 78 19.27 -5.70 4.13
N HIS A 79 20.06 -6.77 4.26
CA HIS A 79 20.85 -7.08 5.44
C HIS A 79 22.31 -7.07 5.05
N PHE A 80 23.08 -6.14 5.60
CA PHE A 80 24.50 -5.98 5.30
C PHE A 80 25.35 -6.77 6.30
N ALA A 81 26.57 -7.15 5.89
CA ALA A 81 27.49 -7.93 6.71
C ALA A 81 27.92 -7.23 8.01
N ASN A 82 27.81 -5.90 8.06
CA ASN A 82 28.05 -5.08 9.24
C ASN A 82 26.84 -5.05 10.21
N GLY A 83 25.80 -5.84 9.96
CA GLY A 83 24.58 -5.93 10.77
C GLY A 83 23.54 -4.87 10.44
N GLU A 84 23.80 -3.99 9.47
CA GLU A 84 22.85 -2.94 9.11
C GLU A 84 21.63 -3.50 8.37
N ARG A 85 20.47 -2.94 8.72
CA ARG A 85 19.18 -3.25 8.11
C ARG A 85 18.69 -2.02 7.36
N VAL A 86 18.44 -2.19 6.07
CA VAL A 86 17.97 -1.11 5.21
C VAL A 86 16.73 -1.54 4.44
N GLY A 87 15.59 -0.93 4.74
CA GLY A 87 14.39 -1.05 3.92
C GLY A 87 14.47 -0.17 2.69
N TYR A 88 13.82 -0.57 1.60
CA TYR A 88 13.70 0.27 0.40
C TYR A 88 12.27 0.31 -0.15
N HIS A 89 11.92 1.44 -0.74
CA HIS A 89 10.73 1.64 -1.56
C HIS A 89 11.12 2.44 -2.79
N LEU A 90 11.08 1.78 -3.95
CA LEU A 90 11.49 2.34 -5.23
C LEU A 90 10.28 2.42 -6.14
N MET A 91 10.16 3.50 -6.90
CA MET A 91 9.15 3.65 -7.94
C MET A 91 9.83 4.22 -9.18
N HIS A 92 9.66 3.61 -10.35
CA HIS A 92 10.23 4.12 -11.58
C HIS A 92 9.25 3.96 -12.75
N SER A 93 8.96 5.06 -13.43
CA SER A 93 8.08 5.06 -14.58
C SER A 93 8.63 4.22 -15.73
N THR A 94 7.73 3.54 -16.42
CA THR A 94 8.07 2.74 -17.60
C THR A 94 6.86 2.65 -18.52
N ASP A 95 7.10 2.44 -19.81
CA ASP A 95 6.07 2.37 -20.82
C ASP A 95 5.77 0.93 -21.20
N PHE A 96 4.49 0.59 -21.24
CA PHE A 96 3.99 -0.66 -21.79
C PHE A 96 3.02 -0.41 -22.94
N PRO A 97 3.08 -1.19 -24.04
CA PRO A 97 2.09 -1.11 -25.11
C PRO A 97 0.64 -1.28 -24.63
N GLN A 98 0.43 -2.02 -23.54
CA GLN A 98 -0.86 -2.29 -22.92
C GLN A 98 -1.40 -1.11 -22.10
N THR A 99 -0.60 -0.05 -21.88
CA THR A 99 -0.98 1.12 -21.06
C THR A 99 -0.94 2.41 -21.89
N PRO A 100 -1.77 2.52 -22.96
CA PRO A 100 -1.83 3.73 -23.75
C PRO A 100 -2.26 4.93 -22.87
N PRO A 101 -1.88 6.16 -23.24
CA PRO A 101 -2.34 7.36 -22.55
C PRO A 101 -3.87 7.42 -22.48
N LEU A 102 -4.38 7.80 -21.31
CA LEU A 102 -5.82 7.96 -21.09
C LEU A 102 -6.32 9.30 -21.65
N PRO A 103 -7.58 9.38 -22.13
CA PRO A 103 -8.14 10.65 -22.57
C PRO A 103 -8.23 11.64 -21.39
N ASN A 104 -7.98 12.92 -21.68
CA ASN A 104 -8.05 14.02 -20.71
C ASN A 104 -7.07 13.98 -19.53
N VAL A 105 -6.08 13.09 -19.57
CA VAL A 105 -4.99 13.00 -18.60
C VAL A 105 -3.66 13.11 -19.34
N VAL A 106 -2.63 13.66 -18.69
CA VAL A 106 -1.28 13.77 -19.26
C VAL A 106 -0.36 12.75 -18.58
N ARG A 107 0.30 11.90 -19.37
CA ARG A 107 1.28 10.94 -18.86
C ARG A 107 2.52 11.68 -18.38
N GLY A 108 2.83 11.55 -17.09
CA GLY A 108 4.10 11.97 -16.51
C GLY A 108 5.03 10.79 -16.28
N ASN A 109 6.29 11.10 -16.00
CA ASN A 109 7.31 10.15 -15.56
C ASN A 109 7.80 10.53 -14.17
N LEU A 110 8.11 9.51 -13.36
CA LEU A 110 8.75 9.69 -12.07
C LEU A 110 9.84 8.66 -11.83
N SER A 111 10.77 9.03 -10.97
CA SER A 111 11.66 8.09 -10.30
C SER A 111 11.75 8.50 -8.85
N ILE A 112 11.37 7.62 -7.93
CA ILE A 112 11.41 7.85 -6.48
C ILE A 112 12.25 6.73 -5.88
N CYS A 113 13.16 7.11 -5.00
CA CYS A 113 13.96 6.18 -4.21
C CYS A 113 13.88 6.60 -2.75
N CYS A 114 13.33 5.73 -1.91
CA CYS A 114 13.28 5.90 -0.47
C CYS A 114 14.08 4.77 0.18
N MET A 115 15.09 5.12 0.97
CA MET A 115 15.95 4.19 1.70
C MET A 115 15.80 4.45 3.19
N PHE A 116 15.44 3.41 3.94
CA PHE A 116 15.17 3.47 5.37
C PHE A 116 16.26 2.71 6.13
N ARG A 117 17.15 3.41 6.82
CA ARG A 117 18.26 2.79 7.57
C ARG A 117 17.90 2.74 9.05
N GLN A 118 17.95 1.55 9.65
CA GLN A 118 17.73 1.42 11.09
C GLN A 118 18.97 1.91 11.86
N LEU A 119 18.85 2.99 12.63
CA LEU A 119 19.94 3.50 13.48
C LEU A 119 19.90 2.86 14.87
N THR A 120 18.71 2.72 15.44
CA THR A 120 18.44 2.05 16.72
C THR A 120 17.10 1.31 16.64
N ASP A 121 16.68 0.67 17.73
CA ASP A 121 15.35 0.04 17.80
C ASP A 121 14.19 1.05 17.72
N LEU A 122 14.46 2.33 17.98
CA LEU A 122 13.45 3.39 18.04
C LEU A 122 13.66 4.50 17.00
N ALA A 123 14.72 4.43 16.19
CA ALA A 123 15.07 5.47 15.23
C ALA A 123 15.41 4.86 13.86
N ILE A 124 14.75 5.41 12.83
CA ILE A 124 15.00 5.09 11.43
C ILE A 124 15.37 6.39 10.73
N ASP A 125 16.51 6.37 10.03
CA ASP A 125 16.89 7.42 9.10
C ASP A 125 16.22 7.18 7.75
N ASN A 126 15.64 8.22 7.17
CA ASN A 126 14.94 8.15 5.90
C ASN A 126 15.64 9.07 4.90
N HIS A 127 16.31 8.44 3.94
CA HIS A 127 16.91 9.12 2.81
C HIS A 127 16.07 8.90 1.57
N SER A 128 15.35 9.94 1.15
CA SER A 128 14.46 9.90 -0.01
C SER A 128 14.81 10.98 -1.04
N PHE A 129 14.81 10.61 -2.31
CA PHE A 129 14.96 11.55 -3.42
C PHE A 129 14.04 11.16 -4.58
N SER A 130 13.67 12.16 -5.40
CA SER A 130 12.83 11.92 -6.56
C SER A 130 13.15 12.83 -7.72
N THR A 131 12.86 12.33 -8.92
CA THR A 131 12.70 13.11 -10.15
C THR A 131 11.26 12.99 -10.60
N LEU A 132 10.69 14.09 -11.05
CA LEU A 132 9.30 14.16 -11.49
C LEU A 132 9.20 15.01 -12.76
N GLU A 133 8.75 14.37 -13.83
CA GLU A 133 8.49 14.98 -15.12
C GLU A 133 6.98 14.96 -15.35
N PRO A 134 6.28 16.08 -15.19
CA PRO A 134 4.81 16.08 -15.22
C PRO A 134 4.22 15.80 -16.61
N GLY A 135 5.04 15.81 -17.67
CA GLY A 135 4.56 15.73 -19.04
C GLY A 135 3.73 16.95 -19.47
N GLY A 136 3.80 17.25 -20.76
CA GLY A 136 3.13 18.42 -21.35
C GLY A 136 3.50 19.74 -20.68
N GLU A 137 2.68 20.77 -20.90
CA GLU A 137 2.86 22.07 -20.28
C GLU A 137 2.25 22.09 -18.87
N LEU A 138 3.03 22.53 -17.89
CA LEU A 138 2.58 22.77 -16.53
C LEU A 138 3.45 23.80 -15.84
N MET A 139 2.82 24.76 -15.18
CA MET A 139 3.52 25.73 -14.36
C MET A 139 4.17 25.01 -13.16
N ARG A 140 5.51 25.11 -13.07
CA ARG A 140 6.32 24.40 -12.07
C ARG A 140 5.81 24.52 -10.63
N PHE A 141 5.29 25.68 -10.25
CA PHE A 141 4.80 25.93 -8.89
C PHE A 141 3.62 25.03 -8.49
N LEU A 142 2.86 24.49 -9.47
CA LEU A 142 1.75 23.57 -9.20
C LEU A 142 2.23 22.16 -8.83
N MET A 143 3.40 21.75 -9.33
CA MET A 143 3.96 20.40 -9.07
C MET A 143 4.82 20.33 -7.81
N LEU A 144 5.50 21.41 -7.46
CA LEU A 144 6.45 21.42 -6.35
C LEU A 144 5.82 20.97 -5.01
N PRO A 145 4.63 21.45 -4.60
CA PRO A 145 3.99 20.98 -3.37
C PRO A 145 3.65 19.49 -3.40
N ILE A 146 3.20 18.98 -4.55
CA ILE A 146 2.84 17.57 -4.72
C ILE A 146 4.09 16.69 -4.61
N ALA A 147 5.18 17.07 -5.27
CA ALA A 147 6.44 16.33 -5.19
C ALA A 147 6.97 16.30 -3.74
N ALA A 148 6.89 17.42 -3.02
CA ALA A 148 7.27 17.49 -1.62
C ALA A 148 6.37 16.62 -0.73
N GLU A 149 5.05 16.67 -0.92
CA GLU A 149 4.08 15.84 -0.20
C GLU A 149 4.32 14.35 -0.44
N CYS A 150 4.59 13.93 -1.68
CA CYS A 150 4.94 12.54 -2.00
C CYS A 150 6.15 12.06 -1.19
N LEU A 151 7.22 12.85 -1.09
CA LEU A 151 8.39 12.49 -0.29
C LEU A 151 8.08 12.49 1.21
N LEU A 152 7.36 13.50 1.71
CA LEU A 152 7.01 13.62 3.13
C LEU A 152 6.03 12.54 3.60
N SER A 153 5.22 11.98 2.70
CA SER A 153 4.27 10.89 3.00
C SER A 153 4.95 9.65 3.60
N SER A 154 6.25 9.47 3.35
CA SER A 154 7.05 8.40 3.94
C SER A 154 7.08 8.40 5.47
N ALA A 155 6.86 9.56 6.12
CA ALA A 155 6.70 9.66 7.58
C ALA A 155 5.45 8.93 8.10
N ASN A 156 4.46 8.68 7.23
CA ASN A 156 3.21 7.99 7.60
C ASN A 156 3.30 6.46 7.46
N TYR A 157 4.41 5.90 6.97
CA TYR A 157 4.54 4.45 6.77
C TYR A 157 4.54 3.65 8.08
N GLU A 158 5.29 4.07 9.11
CA GLU A 158 5.25 3.37 10.39
C GLU A 158 3.86 3.44 11.06
N PRO A 159 3.18 4.61 11.18
CA PRO A 159 1.79 4.67 11.61
C PRO A 159 0.85 3.77 10.77
N CYS A 160 1.04 3.73 9.46
CA CYS A 160 0.26 2.85 8.57
C CYS A 160 0.46 1.38 8.94
N GLY A 161 1.69 0.92 9.16
CA GLY A 161 1.97 -0.44 9.59
C GLY A 161 1.32 -0.78 10.94
N GLN A 162 1.38 0.14 11.91
CA GLN A 162 0.69 -0.03 13.20
C GLN A 162 -0.83 -0.19 13.03
N MET A 163 -1.45 0.59 12.14
CA MET A 163 -2.87 0.49 11.82
C MET A 163 -3.20 -0.81 11.06
N THR A 164 -2.30 -1.30 10.20
CA THR A 164 -2.42 -2.63 9.57
C THR A 164 -2.40 -3.74 10.61
N LYS A 165 -1.52 -3.70 11.61
CA LYS A 165 -1.52 -4.67 12.73
C LYS A 165 -2.84 -4.66 13.51
N LEU A 166 -3.41 -3.48 13.71
CA LEU A 166 -4.71 -3.33 14.39
C LEU A 166 -5.85 -3.91 13.55
N ALA A 167 -5.87 -3.66 12.23
CA ALA A 167 -6.85 -4.23 11.30
C ALA A 167 -6.72 -5.76 11.22
N TRP A 168 -5.49 -6.27 11.12
CA TRP A 168 -5.19 -7.70 11.12
C TRP A 168 -5.65 -8.37 12.43
N MET A 169 -5.38 -7.77 13.58
CA MET A 169 -5.84 -8.28 14.88
C MET A 169 -7.38 -8.31 14.95
N LEU A 170 -8.06 -7.33 14.35
CA LEU A 170 -9.52 -7.28 14.27
C LEU A 170 -10.08 -8.38 13.34
N GLN A 171 -9.39 -8.72 12.25
CA GLN A 171 -9.82 -9.78 11.34
C GLN A 171 -9.60 -11.18 11.94
N ASN A 172 -8.43 -11.41 12.55
CA ASN A 172 -8.03 -12.75 13.02
C ASN A 172 -8.54 -13.11 14.42
N ARG A 173 -8.92 -12.14 15.25
CA ARG A 173 -9.43 -12.40 16.62
C ARG A 173 -10.95 -12.25 16.77
N PHE A 174 -11.69 -12.01 15.68
CA PHE A 174 -13.15 -11.82 15.75
C PHE A 174 -13.97 -12.73 14.83
N SER A 175 -14.89 -13.45 15.47
CA SER A 175 -16.11 -13.99 14.86
C SER A 175 -17.21 -12.92 14.92
N LYS A 176 -17.60 -12.40 13.76
CA LYS A 176 -18.86 -11.73 13.33
C LYS A 176 -19.74 -10.87 14.28
N ASN A 177 -19.46 -10.66 15.56
CA ASN A 177 -20.38 -10.01 16.50
C ASN A 177 -19.93 -8.62 16.98
N SER A 178 -20.80 -7.65 16.72
CA SER A 178 -20.91 -6.29 17.26
C SER A 178 -19.90 -5.23 16.80
N ARG A 179 -20.18 -4.62 15.64
CA ARG A 179 -19.55 -3.37 15.16
C ARG A 179 -20.03 -2.11 15.90
N ASN A 180 -21.07 -2.21 16.73
CA ASN A 180 -21.71 -1.08 17.43
C ASN A 180 -21.58 -1.15 18.96
N SER A 181 -20.59 -1.88 19.48
CA SER A 181 -20.37 -1.96 20.92
C SER A 181 -19.79 -0.66 21.49
N PRO A 182 -20.30 -0.12 22.61
CA PRO A 182 -19.71 1.02 23.30
C PRO A 182 -18.41 0.66 24.04
N VAL A 183 -18.09 -0.64 24.15
CA VAL A 183 -16.90 -1.15 24.84
C VAL A 183 -15.85 -1.62 23.84
N CYS A 184 -14.59 -1.73 24.31
CA CYS A 184 -13.49 -2.24 23.49
C CYS A 184 -13.88 -3.55 22.83
N VAL A 185 -13.81 -3.59 21.50
CA VAL A 185 -14.14 -4.82 20.76
C VAL A 185 -13.25 -5.97 21.24
N THR A 186 -11.97 -5.72 21.55
CA THR A 186 -11.00 -6.78 21.87
C THR A 186 -11.13 -7.34 23.29
N CYS A 187 -11.50 -6.53 24.29
CA CYS A 187 -11.49 -6.96 25.70
C CYS A 187 -12.54 -6.31 26.60
N THR A 188 -13.52 -5.60 26.02
CA THR A 188 -14.69 -4.99 26.68
C THR A 188 -14.42 -3.96 27.79
N LYS A 189 -13.21 -3.38 27.86
CA LYS A 189 -12.79 -2.32 28.82
C LYS A 189 -12.81 -0.89 28.24
N ASN A 190 -12.52 0.13 29.09
CA ASN A 190 -12.43 1.58 28.81
C ASN A 190 -11.83 1.95 27.43
N THR A 191 -12.35 2.98 26.76
CA THR A 191 -12.33 3.02 25.30
C THR A 191 -11.67 4.24 24.65
N VAL A 192 -11.12 4.01 23.46
CA VAL A 192 -10.63 4.97 22.45
C VAL A 192 -11.23 4.58 21.10
N ARG A 193 -11.57 5.56 20.27
CA ARG A 193 -12.09 5.30 18.91
C ARG A 193 -10.94 5.38 17.91
N LYS A 194 -10.87 4.39 17.01
CA LYS A 194 -9.91 4.36 15.90
C LYS A 194 -10.66 4.12 14.60
N ARG A 195 -10.30 4.87 13.55
CA ARG A 195 -10.81 4.66 12.20
C ARG A 195 -9.99 3.54 11.56
N ILE A 196 -10.63 2.41 11.26
CA ILE A 196 -9.95 1.22 10.72
C ILE A 196 -10.37 1.02 9.28
N SER A 197 -9.41 0.90 8.38
CA SER A 197 -9.64 0.53 6.99
C SER A 197 -9.65 -0.99 6.84
N MET A 198 -10.69 -1.51 6.20
CA MET A 198 -10.85 -2.94 5.89
C MET A 198 -11.49 -3.10 4.53
N ILE A 199 -11.23 -4.21 3.86
CA ILE A 199 -11.93 -4.58 2.63
C ILE A 199 -13.10 -5.50 2.98
N ALA A 200 -14.30 -5.14 2.51
CA ALA A 200 -15.50 -5.96 2.64
C ALA A 200 -15.48 -7.13 1.64
N PRO A 201 -16.29 -8.18 1.85
CA PRO A 201 -16.38 -9.31 0.92
C PRO A 201 -16.76 -8.93 -0.52
N ASP A 202 -17.41 -7.78 -0.72
CA ASP A 202 -17.75 -7.23 -2.04
C ASP A 202 -16.60 -6.41 -2.69
N GLY A 203 -15.41 -6.40 -2.07
CA GLY A 203 -14.23 -5.68 -2.54
C GLY A 203 -14.23 -4.18 -2.24
N LYS A 204 -15.25 -3.65 -1.54
CA LYS A 204 -15.30 -2.23 -1.18
C LYS A 204 -14.53 -1.93 0.10
N MET A 205 -13.87 -0.77 0.11
CA MET A 205 -13.21 -0.27 1.31
C MET A 205 -14.23 0.25 2.32
N LEU A 206 -14.16 -0.24 3.55
CA LEU A 206 -14.90 0.23 4.70
C LEU A 206 -13.96 0.94 5.67
N GLN A 207 -14.40 2.06 6.23
CA GLN A 207 -13.64 2.80 7.25
C GLN A 207 -14.48 3.08 8.51
N PRO A 208 -14.98 2.06 9.21
CA PRO A 208 -15.73 2.26 10.43
C PRO A 208 -14.87 2.87 11.55
N ASN A 209 -15.53 3.65 12.40
CA ASN A 209 -14.98 3.99 13.72
C ASN A 209 -15.18 2.79 14.65
N VAL A 210 -14.10 2.08 14.95
CA VAL A 210 -14.12 0.91 15.83
C VAL A 210 -13.59 1.31 17.21
N VAL A 211 -14.25 0.80 18.24
CA VAL A 211 -13.94 1.10 19.63
C VAL A 211 -12.92 0.09 20.16
N PHE A 212 -11.74 0.54 20.56
CA PHE A 212 -10.71 -0.28 21.22
C PHE A 212 -10.41 0.27 22.61
N CYS A 213 -9.78 -0.49 23.51
CA CYS A 213 -9.18 0.08 24.71
C CYS A 213 -7.73 0.46 24.43
N ALA A 214 -7.18 1.40 25.21
CA ALA A 214 -5.79 1.81 25.10
C ALA A 214 -4.81 0.62 25.19
N LEU A 215 -5.12 -0.37 26.04
CA LEU A 215 -4.30 -1.59 26.19
C LEU A 215 -4.31 -2.46 24.94
N CYS A 216 -5.44 -2.58 24.24
CA CYS A 216 -5.55 -3.39 23.02
C CYS A 216 -4.92 -2.69 21.83
N VAL A 217 -5.02 -1.36 21.75
CA VAL A 217 -4.23 -0.58 20.80
C VAL A 217 -2.74 -0.77 21.06
N ALA A 218 -2.29 -0.61 22.32
CA ALA A 218 -0.88 -0.81 22.69
C ALA A 218 -0.42 -2.26 22.47
N LYS A 219 -1.31 -3.24 22.58
CA LYS A 219 -1.00 -4.64 22.24
C LYS A 219 -0.83 -4.81 20.73
N ALA A 220 -1.71 -4.22 19.92
CA ALA A 220 -1.62 -4.27 18.47
C ALA A 220 -0.34 -3.61 17.96
N THR A 221 0.02 -2.44 18.49
CA THR A 221 1.27 -1.74 18.12
C THR A 221 2.53 -2.50 18.53
N ARG A 222 2.44 -3.44 19.49
CA ARG A 222 3.55 -4.33 19.91
C ARG A 222 3.54 -5.70 19.24
N LEU A 223 2.58 -6.00 18.36
CA LEU A 223 2.64 -7.22 17.55
C LEU A 223 3.88 -7.19 16.66
N ASP A 224 4.45 -8.36 16.40
CA ASP A 224 5.55 -8.50 15.45
C ASP A 224 5.03 -8.23 14.03
N ALA A 225 5.50 -7.13 13.44
CA ALA A 225 5.10 -6.73 12.10
C ALA A 225 5.55 -7.73 11.03
N LEU A 226 6.67 -8.43 11.25
CA LEU A 226 7.15 -9.47 10.35
C LEU A 226 6.20 -10.67 10.36
N GLU A 227 5.73 -11.11 11.54
CA GLU A 227 4.74 -12.20 11.63
C GLU A 227 3.43 -11.84 10.94
N VAL A 228 2.95 -10.61 11.12
CA VAL A 228 1.76 -10.10 10.43
C VAL A 228 1.96 -10.10 8.91
N ALA A 229 3.12 -9.62 8.43
CA ALA A 229 3.43 -9.62 7.00
C ALA A 229 3.50 -11.04 6.42
N ARG A 230 4.07 -12.00 7.15
CA ARG A 230 4.10 -13.43 6.76
C ARG A 230 2.70 -14.03 6.65
N ASP A 231 1.80 -13.72 7.57
CA ASP A 231 0.41 -14.19 7.51
C ASP A 231 -0.33 -13.60 6.31
N MET A 232 -0.11 -12.30 6.03
CA MET A 232 -0.66 -11.64 4.84
C MET A 232 -0.13 -12.27 3.53
N ALA A 233 1.16 -12.65 3.49
CA ALA A 233 1.75 -13.33 2.33
C ALA A 233 1.08 -14.70 2.05
N LYS A 234 0.73 -15.48 3.08
CA LYS A 234 -0.02 -16.74 2.91
C LYS A 234 -1.40 -16.53 2.27
N GLY A 235 -2.09 -15.46 2.68
CA GLY A 235 -3.38 -15.07 2.10
C GLY A 235 -3.25 -14.73 0.61
N TYR A 236 -2.15 -14.08 0.23
CA TYR A 236 -1.84 -13.76 -1.15
C TYR A 236 -1.60 -15.01 -2.01
N GLU A 237 -0.75 -15.94 -1.56
CA GLU A 237 -0.52 -17.22 -2.26
C GLU A 237 -1.82 -17.99 -2.51
N THR A 238 -2.69 -18.02 -1.49
CA THR A 238 -3.99 -18.70 -1.59
C THR A 238 -4.86 -18.06 -2.67
N THR A 239 -4.91 -16.72 -2.69
CA THR A 239 -5.68 -15.95 -3.67
C THR A 239 -5.14 -16.16 -5.10
N GLN A 240 -3.82 -16.15 -5.28
CA GLN A 240 -3.22 -16.43 -6.59
C GLN A 240 -3.50 -17.85 -7.07
N ARG A 241 -3.38 -18.87 -6.21
CA ARG A 241 -3.70 -20.26 -6.57
C ARG A 241 -5.15 -20.42 -7.04
N LEU A 242 -6.10 -19.73 -6.38
CA LEU A 242 -7.50 -19.71 -6.78
C LEU A 242 -7.73 -18.98 -8.11
N HIS A 243 -7.02 -17.89 -8.38
CA HIS A 243 -7.08 -17.21 -9.67
C HIS A 243 -6.50 -18.06 -10.79
N ALA A 244 -5.34 -18.70 -10.57
CA ALA A 244 -4.70 -19.58 -11.53
C ALA A 244 -5.56 -20.82 -11.84
N SER A 245 -6.20 -21.42 -10.83
CA SER A 245 -7.11 -22.55 -11.04
C SER A 245 -8.36 -22.14 -11.82
N SER A 246 -8.92 -20.95 -11.57
CA SER A 246 -10.05 -20.42 -12.34
C SER A 246 -9.71 -20.23 -13.83
N LEU A 247 -8.52 -19.68 -14.13
CA LEU A 247 -8.01 -19.54 -15.50
C LEU A 247 -7.69 -20.88 -16.17
N ALA A 248 -7.21 -21.87 -15.40
CA ALA A 248 -6.99 -23.23 -15.88
C ALA A 248 -8.31 -23.95 -16.19
N THR A 249 -9.35 -23.72 -15.40
CA THR A 249 -10.69 -24.26 -15.66
C THR A 249 -11.37 -23.56 -16.83
N SER A 250 -11.18 -22.25 -17.04
CA SER A 250 -11.76 -21.55 -18.19
C SER A 250 -11.09 -21.92 -19.52
N SER A 251 -9.78 -22.18 -19.51
CA SER A 251 -9.04 -22.64 -20.70
C SER A 251 -9.31 -24.10 -21.07
N SER A 252 -9.84 -24.92 -20.16
CA SER A 252 -10.28 -26.30 -20.45
C SER A 252 -11.71 -26.39 -21.00
N PHE A 253 -12.44 -25.28 -21.12
CA PHE A 253 -13.73 -25.19 -21.80
C PHE A 253 -13.66 -24.61 -23.23
N SER A 254 -12.47 -24.20 -23.71
CA SER A 254 -12.31 -23.63 -25.06
C SER A 254 -11.93 -24.62 -26.16
N ASP A 255 -11.66 -25.89 -25.85
CA ASP A 255 -11.36 -26.93 -26.84
C ASP A 255 -12.57 -27.81 -27.14
N THR A 256 -13.65 -27.21 -27.62
CA THR A 256 -14.62 -27.87 -28.51
C THR A 256 -15.45 -26.77 -29.14
N TYR A 257 -15.24 -26.48 -30.42
CA TYR A 257 -16.23 -26.44 -31.50
C TYR A 257 -15.52 -26.02 -32.79
N TYR A 258 -15.84 -26.75 -33.86
CA TYR A 258 -15.27 -26.78 -35.21
C TYR A 258 -15.07 -25.42 -35.88
#